data_AF-A0A418XGS6-F1
#
_entry.id   AF-A0A418XGS6-F1
#
_cell.length_a   1.000
_cell.length_b   1.000
_cell.length_c   1.000
_cell.angle_alpha   90.00
_cell.angle_beta   90.00
_cell.angle_gamma   90.00
#
_symmetry.space_group_name_H-M   'P 1'
#
loop_
_entity.id
_entity.type
_entity.pdbx_description
1 polymer ?
#
loop_
_entity_poly.entity_id
_entity_poly.type
_entity_poly.pdbx_seq_one_letter_code
_entity_poly.pdbx_strand_id
1 'polypeptide(L)'
;DLEEMAQHPVNLNTATREELERMPFLTASQVEDILFYIYRYGQLKSMSELTLISSIDWYQRQLMSCFFYVADDRSKPAFPSLKNIAQYGKHEVMGMLKVPFYERKGDASGTGGYLGYPYKHGLRYQFRYGNSVKLGFVASQDAGEPFFGGRNTMGYDFYSFYLQ
;
A
#
# COMPACT_ATOMS: atom_id res chain seq x y z
N ASP A 1 -3.49 -4.25 0.39
CA ASP A 1 -4.05 -4.57 -0.95
C ASP A 1 -5.56 -4.44 -0.97
N LEU A 2 -6.34 -5.31 -0.31
CA LEU A 2 -7.81 -5.17 -0.27
C LEU A 2 -8.27 -3.88 0.45
N GLU A 3 -7.63 -3.51 1.56
CA GLU A 3 -7.92 -2.25 2.25
C GLU A 3 -7.65 -1.03 1.36
N GLU A 4 -6.61 -1.09 0.53
CA GLU A 4 -6.24 0.00 -0.38
C GLU A 4 -7.25 0.12 -1.53
N MET A 5 -7.71 -1.01 -2.09
CA MET A 5 -8.80 -1.02 -3.08
C MET A 5 -10.14 -0.58 -2.48
N ALA A 6 -10.44 -0.92 -1.23
CA ALA A 6 -11.66 -0.42 -0.57
C ALA A 6 -11.60 1.10 -0.35
N GLN A 7 -10.42 1.65 -0.03
CA GLN A 7 -10.22 3.10 0.09
C GLN A 7 -10.19 3.81 -1.28
N HIS A 8 -9.85 3.08 -2.34
CA HIS A 8 -9.74 3.58 -3.71
C HIS A 8 -10.44 2.62 -4.70
N PRO A 9 -11.79 2.61 -4.73
CA PRO A 9 -12.54 1.72 -5.61
C PRO A 9 -12.17 1.92 -7.08
N VAL A 10 -12.19 0.84 -7.86
CA VAL A 10 -11.81 0.84 -9.28
C VAL A 10 -13.06 0.90 -10.16
N ASN A 11 -12.98 1.58 -11.32
CA ASN A 11 -14.07 1.56 -12.28
C ASN A 11 -14.17 0.16 -12.91
N LEU A 12 -15.29 -0.52 -12.71
CA LEU A 12 -15.54 -1.86 -13.22
C LEU A 12 -15.46 -1.94 -14.75
N ASN A 13 -15.84 -0.87 -15.46
CA ASN A 13 -15.77 -0.79 -16.91
C ASN A 13 -14.34 -0.80 -17.47
N THR A 14 -13.35 -0.45 -16.63
CA THR A 14 -11.94 -0.36 -17.02
C THR A 14 -11.04 -1.27 -16.20
N ALA A 15 -11.61 -2.05 -15.28
CA ALA A 15 -10.84 -2.91 -14.39
C ALA A 15 -10.15 -4.00 -15.22
N THR A 16 -8.89 -4.28 -14.90
CA THR A 16 -8.15 -5.36 -15.58
C THR A 16 -8.59 -6.71 -15.03
N ARG A 17 -8.32 -7.77 -15.81
CA ARG A 17 -8.53 -9.14 -15.36
C ARG A 17 -7.82 -9.41 -14.03
N GLU A 18 -6.57 -8.96 -13.92
CA GLU A 18 -5.75 -9.16 -12.73
C GLU A 18 -6.34 -8.45 -11.50
N GLU A 19 -6.98 -7.29 -11.69
CA GLU A 19 -7.67 -6.58 -10.61
C GLU A 19 -8.93 -7.32 -10.14
N LEU A 20 -9.67 -7.94 -11.06
CA LEU A 20 -10.83 -8.77 -10.73
C LEU A 20 -10.42 -10.11 -10.08
N GLU A 21 -9.37 -10.77 -10.58
CA GLU A 21 -8.87 -12.06 -10.06
C GLU A 21 -8.25 -11.94 -8.66
N ARG A 22 -7.86 -10.73 -8.22
CA ARG A 22 -7.44 -10.47 -6.84
C ARG A 22 -8.59 -10.54 -5.84
N MET A 23 -9.84 -10.50 -6.28
CA MET A 23 -11.00 -10.53 -5.40
C MET A 23 -11.24 -11.96 -4.89
N PRO A 24 -11.07 -12.23 -3.58
CA PRO A 24 -11.18 -13.60 -3.06
C PRO A 24 -12.62 -14.15 -3.12
N PHE A 25 -13.60 -13.28 -3.34
CA PHE A 25 -15.01 -13.64 -3.48
C PHE A 25 -15.43 -13.90 -4.94
N LEU A 26 -14.53 -13.74 -5.92
CA LEU A 26 -14.78 -14.05 -7.33
C LEU A 26 -14.00 -15.29 -7.75
N THR A 27 -14.65 -16.18 -8.50
CA THR A 27 -13.99 -17.28 -9.20
C THR A 27 -13.50 -16.84 -10.58
N ALA A 28 -12.54 -17.56 -11.17
CA ALA A 28 -12.07 -17.26 -12.52
C ALA A 28 -13.21 -17.25 -13.57
N SER A 29 -14.19 -18.15 -13.44
CA SER A 29 -15.37 -18.17 -14.32
C SER A 29 -16.23 -16.91 -14.16
N GLN A 30 -16.40 -16.43 -12.93
CA GLN A 30 -17.17 -15.20 -12.66
C GLN A 30 -16.44 -13.97 -13.19
N VAL A 31 -15.11 -13.93 -13.10
CA VAL A 31 -14.30 -12.87 -13.73
C VAL A 31 -14.50 -12.88 -15.24
N GLU A 32 -14.45 -14.05 -15.88
CA GLU A 32 -14.73 -14.18 -17.32
C GLU A 32 -16.14 -13.70 -17.68
N ASP A 33 -17.15 -14.08 -16.91
CA ASP A 33 -18.54 -13.69 -17.20
C ASP A 33 -18.73 -12.16 -17.11
N ILE A 34 -18.07 -11.49 -16.16
CA ILE A 34 -18.06 -10.03 -16.06
C ILE A 34 -17.38 -9.39 -17.28
N LEU A 35 -16.18 -9.84 -17.63
CA LEU A 35 -15.43 -9.33 -18.77
C LEU A 35 -16.17 -9.58 -20.09
N PHE A 36 -16.77 -10.77 -20.23
CA PHE A 36 -17.58 -11.15 -21.37
C PHE A 36 -18.83 -10.27 -21.50
N TYR A 37 -19.52 -9.99 -20.38
CA TYR A 37 -20.67 -9.10 -20.38
C TYR A 37 -20.29 -7.70 -20.89
N ILE A 38 -19.21 -7.11 -20.38
CA ILE A 38 -18.72 -5.79 -20.80
C ILE A 38 -18.32 -5.82 -22.29
N TYR A 39 -17.64 -6.87 -22.73
CA TYR A 39 -17.24 -7.03 -24.13
C TYR A 39 -18.44 -7.15 -25.07
N ARG A 40 -19.47 -7.91 -24.68
CA ARG A 40 -20.62 -8.24 -25.53
C ARG A 40 -21.67 -7.14 -25.56
N TYR A 41 -21.97 -6.52 -24.42
CA TYR A 41 -23.06 -5.56 -24.25
C TYR A 41 -22.57 -4.12 -24.09
N GLY A 42 -21.26 -3.91 -23.96
CA GLY A 42 -20.65 -2.60 -23.74
C GLY A 42 -20.50 -2.26 -22.26
N GLN A 43 -20.07 -1.02 -22.00
CA GLN A 43 -19.84 -0.53 -20.65
C GLN A 43 -21.12 -0.57 -19.80
N LEU A 44 -20.99 -1.11 -18.59
CA LEU A 44 -22.02 -1.09 -17.57
C LEU A 44 -22.45 0.36 -17.30
N LYS A 45 -23.75 0.58 -17.11
CA LYS A 45 -24.30 1.91 -16.76
C LYS A 45 -24.57 2.08 -15.27
N SER A 46 -24.71 0.98 -14.53
CA SER A 46 -24.81 1.00 -13.08
C SER A 46 -24.35 -0.32 -12.47
N MET A 47 -24.03 -0.31 -11.17
CA MET A 47 -23.73 -1.55 -10.43
C MET A 47 -24.88 -2.56 -10.46
N SER A 48 -26.13 -2.10 -10.63
CA SER A 48 -27.32 -2.96 -10.71
C SER A 48 -27.31 -3.89 -11.93
N GLU A 49 -26.58 -3.55 -12.99
CA GLU A 49 -26.47 -4.42 -14.18
C GLU A 49 -25.70 -5.72 -13.91
N LEU A 50 -24.92 -5.79 -12.82
CA LEU A 50 -24.36 -7.06 -12.34
C LEU A 50 -25.44 -8.12 -12.06
N THR A 51 -26.69 -7.71 -11.87
CA THR A 51 -27.83 -8.64 -11.73
C THR A 51 -28.12 -9.44 -12.99
N LEU A 52 -27.66 -8.97 -14.16
CA LEU A 52 -27.84 -9.62 -15.46
C LEU A 52 -26.78 -10.72 -15.71
N ILE A 53 -25.72 -10.75 -14.91
CA ILE A 53 -24.68 -11.77 -14.96
C ILE A 53 -25.07 -12.87 -13.97
N SER A 54 -25.65 -13.96 -14.49
CA SER A 54 -26.28 -15.02 -13.69
C SER A 54 -25.32 -15.73 -12.74
N SER A 55 -24.02 -15.73 -13.01
CA SER A 55 -23.01 -16.31 -12.15
C SER A 55 -22.66 -15.45 -10.93
N ILE A 56 -23.10 -14.19 -10.87
CA ILE A 56 -22.85 -13.28 -9.76
C ILE A 56 -24.06 -13.24 -8.82
N ASP A 57 -23.88 -13.77 -7.62
CA ASP A 57 -24.94 -13.84 -6.63
C ASP A 57 -25.18 -12.51 -5.88
N TRP A 58 -26.20 -12.47 -5.05
CA TRP A 58 -26.54 -11.26 -4.30
C TRP A 58 -25.43 -10.80 -3.35
N TYR A 59 -24.76 -11.74 -2.66
CA TYR A 59 -23.71 -11.42 -1.71
C TYR A 59 -22.47 -10.87 -2.42
N GLN A 60 -22.09 -11.47 -3.54
CA GLN A 60 -21.01 -11.00 -4.39
C GLN A 60 -21.30 -9.60 -4.92
N ARG A 61 -22.53 -9.28 -5.32
CA ARG A 61 -22.90 -7.90 -5.72
C ARG A 61 -22.71 -6.88 -4.60
N GLN A 62 -23.01 -7.25 -3.35
CA GLN A 62 -22.76 -6.36 -2.20
C GLN A 62 -21.25 -6.15 -2.02
N LEU A 63 -20.45 -7.21 -2.06
CA LEU A 63 -19.00 -7.10 -1.95
C LEU A 63 -18.40 -6.29 -3.12
N MET A 64 -18.86 -6.51 -4.34
CA MET A 64 -18.45 -5.74 -5.53
C MET A 64 -18.62 -4.23 -5.30
N SER A 65 -19.71 -3.80 -4.66
CA SER A 65 -19.96 -2.37 -4.37
C SER A 65 -18.97 -1.74 -3.39
N CYS A 66 -18.23 -2.54 -2.62
CA CYS A 66 -17.20 -2.04 -1.71
C CYS A 66 -15.86 -1.76 -2.41
N PHE A 67 -15.59 -2.38 -3.56
CA PHE A 67 -14.29 -2.32 -4.24
C PHE A 67 -14.38 -1.73 -5.65
N PHE A 68 -15.58 -1.69 -6.24
CA PHE A 68 -15.80 -1.22 -7.60
C PHE A 68 -16.92 -0.19 -7.68
N TYR A 69 -16.81 0.67 -8.68
CA TYR A 69 -17.88 1.57 -9.09
C TYR A 69 -18.10 1.48 -10.60
N VAL A 70 -19.24 1.99 -11.08
CA VAL A 70 -19.53 2.11 -12.50
C VAL A 70 -19.68 3.58 -12.85
N ALA A 71 -18.85 4.06 -13.77
CA ALA A 71 -18.97 5.39 -14.37
C ALA A 71 -18.75 5.30 -15.89
N ASP A 72 -19.41 6.20 -16.62
CA ASP A 72 -19.26 6.36 -18.07
C ASP A 72 -17.84 6.86 -18.35
N ASP A 73 -17.03 6.02 -18.99
CA ASP A 73 -15.62 6.32 -19.22
C ASP A 73 -15.49 7.22 -20.44
N ARG A 74 -15.68 8.53 -20.25
CA ARG A 74 -15.35 9.54 -21.27
C ARG A 74 -13.89 10.00 -21.21
N SER A 75 -13.11 9.47 -20.28
CA SER A 75 -11.69 9.75 -20.20
C SER A 75 -11.03 8.74 -19.29
N LYS A 76 -10.22 7.84 -19.86
CA LYS A 76 -9.13 7.21 -19.10
C LYS A 76 -8.47 8.33 -18.29
N PRO A 77 -8.42 8.25 -16.95
CA PRO A 77 -7.78 9.30 -16.19
C PRO A 77 -6.35 9.39 -16.69
N ALA A 78 -6.02 10.49 -17.35
CA ALA A 78 -4.65 10.77 -17.72
C ALA A 78 -3.81 10.65 -16.45
N PHE A 79 -2.58 10.14 -16.58
CA PHE A 79 -1.69 10.02 -15.43
C PHE A 79 -1.72 11.36 -14.66
N PRO A 80 -2.03 11.34 -13.36
CA PRO A 80 -2.29 12.55 -12.60
C PRO A 80 -1.08 13.49 -12.70
N SER A 81 -1.33 14.77 -12.89
CA SER A 81 -0.24 15.75 -12.94
C SER A 81 0.57 15.70 -11.64
N LEU A 82 1.88 15.97 -11.71
CA LEU A 82 2.74 16.02 -10.51
C LEU A 82 2.19 16.94 -9.41
N LYS A 83 1.50 18.01 -9.81
CA LYS A 83 0.81 18.93 -8.89
C LYS A 83 -0.33 18.25 -8.14
N ASN A 84 -1.16 17.47 -8.82
CA ASN A 84 -2.24 16.72 -8.19
C ASN A 84 -1.70 15.62 -7.27
N ILE A 85 -0.63 14.94 -7.67
CA ILE A 85 0.04 13.93 -6.85
C ILE A 85 0.53 14.57 -5.54
N ALA A 86 1.27 15.67 -5.62
CA ALA A 86 1.79 16.34 -4.42
C ALA A 86 0.69 16.95 -3.53
N GLN A 87 -0.42 17.42 -4.12
CA GLN A 87 -1.50 18.09 -3.38
C GLN A 87 -2.42 17.10 -2.64
N TYR A 88 -2.74 15.96 -3.25
CA TYR A 88 -3.70 15.00 -2.68
C TYR A 88 -3.05 13.69 -2.24
N GLY A 89 -1.72 13.59 -2.32
CA GLY A 89 -0.99 12.45 -1.81
C GLY A 89 -1.13 12.32 -0.30
N LYS A 90 -1.23 11.08 0.17
CA LYS A 90 -1.27 10.75 1.60
C LYS A 90 0.16 10.63 2.13
N HIS A 91 0.41 11.26 3.26
CA HIS A 91 1.68 11.24 3.97
C HIS A 91 1.52 10.45 5.27
N GLU A 92 2.36 9.45 5.49
CA GLU A 92 2.36 8.62 6.69
C GLU A 92 3.77 8.64 7.32
N VAL A 93 3.82 8.90 8.62
CA VAL A 93 5.06 8.92 9.42
C VAL A 93 4.90 7.96 10.59
N MET A 94 5.87 7.07 10.75
CA MET A 94 5.92 6.11 11.86
C MET A 94 7.28 6.16 12.55
N GLY A 95 7.26 6.31 13.87
CA GLY A 95 8.43 6.20 14.73
C GLY A 95 8.39 4.91 15.56
N MET A 96 9.51 4.22 15.67
CA MET A 96 9.70 3.04 16.52
C MET A 96 10.80 3.31 17.54
N LEU A 97 10.56 2.95 18.79
CA LEU A 97 11.58 2.95 19.85
C LEU A 97 11.51 1.61 20.59
N LYS A 98 12.67 0.96 20.76
CA LYS A 98 12.82 -0.31 21.46
C LYS A 98 13.75 -0.12 22.67
N VAL A 99 13.17 -0.26 23.86
CA VAL A 99 13.86 -0.16 25.14
C VAL A 99 14.04 -1.56 25.73
N PRO A 100 15.28 -2.03 25.95
CA PRO A 100 15.49 -3.30 26.63
C PRO A 100 15.26 -3.14 28.14
N PHE A 101 14.62 -4.13 28.76
CA PHE A 101 14.45 -4.22 30.22
C PHE A 101 15.53 -5.08 30.90
N TYR A 102 16.60 -5.42 30.18
CA TYR A 102 17.73 -6.21 30.66
C TYR A 102 19.03 -5.57 30.20
N GLU A 103 20.09 -5.79 30.96
CA GLU A 103 21.43 -5.31 30.64
C GLU A 103 22.15 -6.32 29.74
N ARG A 104 22.69 -5.88 28.59
CA ARG A 104 23.42 -6.77 27.68
C ARG A 104 24.85 -6.93 28.16
N LYS A 105 25.42 -8.12 27.95
CA LYS A 105 26.82 -8.40 28.30
C LYS A 105 27.82 -7.42 27.66
N GLY A 106 27.51 -6.92 26.45
CA GLY A 106 28.34 -5.95 25.74
C GLY A 106 28.15 -4.50 26.19
N ASP A 107 27.17 -4.20 27.04
CA ASP A 107 26.99 -2.87 27.64
C ASP A 107 27.67 -2.78 29.02
N ALA A 108 28.12 -3.93 29.56
CA ALA A 108 28.80 -4.03 30.84
C ALA A 108 30.26 -3.59 30.76
N SER A 109 30.67 -2.75 31.71
CA SER A 109 32.02 -2.17 31.81
C SER A 109 33.11 -3.24 31.97
N GLY A 110 34.15 -3.17 31.13
CA GLY A 110 35.32 -4.06 31.18
C GLY A 110 35.35 -5.17 30.12
N THR A 111 34.28 -5.34 29.35
CA THR A 111 34.33 -6.06 28.06
C THR A 111 34.55 -5.02 26.96
N GLY A 112 35.28 -5.32 25.88
CA GLY A 112 35.46 -4.38 24.74
C GLY A 112 34.16 -4.19 23.96
N GLY A 113 33.13 -3.72 24.65
CA GLY A 113 31.71 -3.81 24.31
C GLY A 113 31.20 -2.71 23.38
N TYR A 114 29.87 -2.65 23.25
CA TYR A 114 29.19 -1.74 22.34
C TYR A 114 29.55 -0.27 22.64
N LEU A 115 29.79 0.51 21.58
CA LEU A 115 30.25 1.91 21.69
C LEU A 115 29.09 2.89 21.89
N GLY A 116 27.85 2.47 21.57
CA GLY A 116 26.64 3.28 21.62
C GLY A 116 25.65 2.87 22.70
N TYR A 117 24.49 3.53 22.72
CA TYR A 117 23.44 3.30 23.71
C TYR A 117 22.60 2.04 23.40
N PRO A 118 21.97 1.41 24.40
CA PRO A 118 21.30 0.11 24.24
C PRO A 118 19.90 0.16 23.59
N TYR A 119 19.44 1.35 23.20
CA TYR A 119 18.15 1.58 22.55
C TYR A 119 18.24 1.41 21.04
N LYS A 120 17.19 0.88 20.43
CA LYS A 120 17.03 0.86 18.97
C LYS A 120 15.89 1.79 18.60
N HIS A 121 16.09 2.63 17.60
CA HIS A 121 15.03 3.48 17.08
C HIS A 121 14.99 3.49 15.56
N GLY A 122 13.80 3.72 15.01
CA GLY A 122 13.59 3.77 13.58
C GLY A 122 12.53 4.79 13.21
N LEU A 123 12.67 5.33 12.02
CA LEU A 123 11.74 6.26 11.40
C LEU A 123 11.39 5.73 10.02
N ARG A 124 10.08 5.69 9.72
CA ARG A 124 9.57 5.35 8.41
C ARG A 124 8.67 6.48 7.93
N TYR A 125 8.93 6.96 6.73
CA TYR A 125 8.07 7.87 6.01
C TYR A 125 7.57 7.20 4.74
N GLN A 126 6.28 7.36 4.45
CA GLN A 126 5.65 6.81 3.26
C GLN A 126 4.71 7.85 2.65
N PHE A 127 4.84 8.04 1.35
CA PHE A 127 3.96 8.87 0.53
C PHE A 127 3.22 7.96 -0.46
N ARG A 128 1.91 8.12 -0.57
CA ARG A 128 1.09 7.36 -1.53
C ARG A 128 0.09 8.23 -2.25
N TYR A 129 -0.12 7.96 -3.54
CA TYR A 129 -1.19 8.54 -4.33
C TYR A 129 -1.95 7.43 -5.07
N GLY A 130 -3.12 7.06 -4.53
CA GLY A 130 -3.92 5.94 -5.03
C GLY A 130 -3.09 4.67 -5.26
N ASN A 131 -3.36 3.95 -6.35
CA ASN A 131 -2.57 2.79 -6.79
C ASN A 131 -1.43 3.18 -7.77
N SER A 132 -1.17 4.48 -7.97
CA SER A 132 -0.31 4.96 -9.06
C SER A 132 1.10 5.32 -8.63
N VAL A 133 1.29 5.78 -7.39
CA VAL A 133 2.62 6.16 -6.87
C VAL A 133 2.74 5.78 -5.41
N LYS A 134 3.82 5.08 -5.07
CA LYS A 134 4.21 4.81 -3.69
C LYS A 134 5.70 5.08 -3.51
N LEU A 135 6.00 6.04 -2.66
CA LEU A 135 7.34 6.48 -2.30
C LEU A 135 7.56 6.25 -0.81
N GLY A 136 8.75 5.83 -0.41
CA GLY A 136 9.04 5.76 1.01
C GLY A 136 10.51 5.76 1.34
N PHE A 137 10.76 6.12 2.59
CA PHE A 137 12.07 6.22 3.19
C PHE A 137 12.03 5.57 4.56
N VAL A 138 13.07 4.79 4.87
CA VAL A 138 13.27 4.16 6.18
C VAL A 138 14.65 4.53 6.67
N ALA A 139 14.72 5.02 7.91
CA ALA A 139 15.95 5.18 8.66
C ALA A 139 15.86 4.31 9.91
N SER A 140 16.88 3.51 10.20
CA SER A 140 16.96 2.76 11.46
C SER A 140 18.34 2.87 12.06
N GLN A 141 18.40 2.77 13.38
CA GLN A 141 19.63 2.70 14.12
C GLN A 141 19.59 1.51 15.05
N ASP A 142 20.62 0.68 14.96
CA ASP A 142 20.78 -0.47 15.82
C ASP A 142 21.37 -0.08 17.17
N ALA A 143 20.97 -0.86 18.16
CA ALA A 143 21.36 -0.63 19.52
C ALA A 143 22.82 -1.04 19.73
N GLY A 144 23.59 -0.17 20.39
CA GLY A 144 25.03 -0.33 20.60
C GLY A 144 25.91 0.39 19.57
N GLU A 145 25.31 1.07 18.58
CA GLU A 145 26.05 1.94 17.65
C GLU A 145 26.06 3.42 18.09
N PRO A 146 27.17 4.16 17.88
CA PRO A 146 27.20 5.59 18.14
C PRO A 146 26.20 6.34 17.23
N PHE A 147 25.44 7.28 17.79
CA PHE A 147 24.62 8.24 17.03
C PHE A 147 25.35 9.58 16.98
N PHE A 148 25.53 10.12 15.76
CA PHE A 148 26.28 11.36 15.54
C PHE A 148 27.67 11.36 16.19
N GLY A 149 28.38 10.22 16.13
CA GLY A 149 29.69 10.05 16.77
C GLY A 149 30.55 8.97 16.13
N GLY A 150 31.87 9.13 16.20
CA GLY A 150 32.84 8.16 15.68
C GLY A 150 32.72 7.94 14.17
N ARG A 151 32.47 6.69 13.76
CA ARG A 151 32.29 6.30 12.34
C ARG A 151 30.89 6.62 11.78
N ASN A 152 29.95 7.08 12.61
CA ASN A 152 28.55 7.30 12.23
C ASN A 152 28.18 8.80 12.35
N THR A 153 28.70 9.60 11.41
CA THR A 153 28.55 11.07 11.41
C THR A 153 27.20 11.56 10.91
N MET A 154 26.40 10.72 10.26
CA MET A 154 25.08 11.10 9.70
C MET A 154 23.89 10.75 10.60
N GLY A 155 24.14 10.16 11.77
CA GLY A 155 23.08 9.76 12.70
C GLY A 155 22.73 8.28 12.54
N TYR A 156 21.77 7.96 11.66
CA TYR A 156 21.32 6.58 11.47
C TYR A 156 22.34 5.77 10.67
N ASP A 157 22.52 4.49 11.03
CA ASP A 157 23.41 3.55 10.35
C ASP A 157 22.81 2.98 9.05
N PHE A 158 21.48 2.93 8.98
CA PHE A 158 20.75 2.36 7.85
C PHE A 158 19.75 3.34 7.28
N TYR A 159 19.82 3.51 5.96
CA TYR A 159 18.88 4.28 5.17
C TYR A 159 18.43 3.46 3.95
N SER A 160 17.13 3.42 3.71
CA SER A 160 16.56 2.74 2.54
C SER A 160 15.49 3.60 1.90
N PHE A 161 15.47 3.61 0.57
CA PHE A 161 14.52 4.33 -0.25
C PHE A 161 13.85 3.35 -1.21
N TYR A 162 12.55 3.53 -1.45
CA TYR A 162 11.83 2.78 -2.46
C TYR A 162 10.83 3.67 -3.21
N LEU A 163 10.65 3.36 -4.49
CA LEU A 163 9.66 3.94 -5.38
C LEU A 163 8.98 2.78 -6.13
N GLN A 164 7.66 2.77 -6.12
CA GLN A 164 6.79 1.81 -6.81
C GLN A 164 5.68 2.55 -7.55
#